data_AF-A0A2G2A1P1-F1
#
_entry.id   AF-A0A2G2A1P1-F1
#
_cell.length_a   1.000
_cell.length_b   1.000
_cell.length_c   1.000
_cell.angle_alpha   90.00
_cell.angle_beta   90.00
_cell.angle_gamma   90.00
#
_symmetry.space_group_name_H-M   'P 1'
#
loop_
_entity.id
_entity.type
_entity.pdbx_description
1 polymer ?
#
loop_
_entity_poly.entity_id
_entity_poly.type
_entity_poly.pdbx_seq_one_letter_code
_entity_poly.pdbx_strand_id
1 'polypeptide(L)' 'MLAIAQRTLSKHTATGAIPSVKLGGARRYIVAEIQEWIKAGCPTEPGAGDAIRQQPGGGEG' A
#
# COMPACT_ATOMS: atom_id res chain seq x y z
N MET A 1 -3.74 12.25 4.32
CA MET A 1 -4.54 11.31 5.16
C MET A 1 -5.39 10.49 4.22
N LEU A 2 -5.33 9.14 4.28
CA LEU A 2 -6.20 8.29 3.48
C LEU A 2 -7.60 8.30 4.12
N ALA A 3 -8.63 8.79 3.42
CA ALA A 3 -10.01 8.82 3.90
C ALA A 3 -10.66 7.42 3.88
N ILE A 4 -10.02 6.45 4.55
CA ILE A 4 -10.40 5.04 4.56
C ILE A 4 -10.73 4.63 6.00
N ALA A 5 -11.88 3.98 6.20
CA ALA A 5 -12.24 3.43 7.51
C ALA A 5 -11.20 2.40 7.99
N GLN A 6 -10.87 2.42 9.28
CA GLN A 6 -9.83 1.55 9.85
C GLN A 6 -10.06 0.05 9.54
N ARG A 7 -11.30 -0.43 9.60
CA ARG A 7 -11.67 -1.81 9.27
C ARG A 7 -11.35 -2.16 7.80
N THR A 8 -11.64 -1.23 6.90
CA THR A 8 -11.36 -1.36 5.46
C THR A 8 -9.86 -1.35 5.20
N LEU A 9 -9.12 -0.47 5.87
CA LEU A 9 -7.67 -0.44 5.82
C LEU A 9 -7.07 -1.77 6.30
N SER A 10 -7.52 -2.30 7.45
CA SER A 10 -7.07 -3.60 7.95
C SER A 10 -7.33 -4.74 6.97
N LYS A 11 -8.50 -4.75 6.31
CA LYS A 11 -8.83 -5.74 5.28
C LYS A 11 -7.86 -5.66 4.10
N HIS A 12 -7.65 -4.47 3.53
CA HIS A 12 -6.75 -4.30 2.38
C HIS A 12 -5.30 -4.62 2.74
N THR A 13 -4.87 -4.31 3.96
CA THR A 13 -3.54 -4.65 4.46
C THR A 13 -3.37 -6.16 4.62
N ALA A 14 -4.40 -6.86 5.08
CA ALA A 14 -4.37 -8.31 5.23
C ALA A 14 -4.36 -9.03 3.87
N THR A 15 -5.05 -8.49 2.86
CA THR A 15 -5.10 -9.07 1.50
C THR A 15 -3.95 -8.63 0.59
N GLY A 16 -3.03 -7.78 1.07
CA GLY A 16 -1.97 -7.20 0.22
C GLY A 16 -2.48 -6.26 -0.87
N ALA A 17 -3.71 -5.76 -0.74
CA ALA A 17 -4.31 -4.84 -1.70
C ALA A 17 -3.75 -3.41 -1.57
N ILE A 18 -3.31 -3.02 -0.36
CA ILE A 18 -2.59 -1.77 -0.10
C ILE A 18 -1.11 -2.08 0.18
N PRO A 19 -0.16 -1.34 -0.43
CA PRO A 19 1.25 -1.56 -0.17
C PRO A 19 1.56 -1.30 1.30
N SER A 20 2.13 -2.31 1.95
CA SER A 20 2.51 -2.23 3.36
C SER A 20 3.68 -3.13 3.66
N VAL A 21 4.51 -2.71 4.62
CA VAL A 21 5.68 -3.47 5.07
C VAL A 21 5.50 -3.84 6.53
N LYS A 22 5.86 -5.08 6.89
CA LYS A 22 5.96 -5.50 8.28
C LYS A 22 7.35 -5.16 8.79
N LEU A 23 7.43 -4.25 9.75
CA LEU A 23 8.67 -3.86 10.42
C LEU A 23 8.57 -4.28 11.89
N GLY A 24 9.16 -5.43 12.21
CA GLY A 24 8.99 -6.08 13.52
C GLY A 24 7.52 -6.44 13.79
N GLY A 25 6.97 -5.95 14.90
CA GLY A 25 5.57 -6.16 15.30
C GLY A 25 4.56 -5.21 14.65
N ALA A 26 5.01 -4.19 13.92
CA ALA A 26 4.15 -3.15 13.36
C ALA A 26 4.04 -3.24 11.84
N ARG A 27 2.86 -2.86 11.30
CA ARG A 27 2.68 -2.62 9.87
C ARG A 27 2.91 -1.14 9.56
N ARG A 28 3.77 -0.84 8.59
CA ARG A 28 4.07 0.51 8.12
C ARG A 28 3.63 0.67 6.67
N TYR A 29 3.31 1.91 6.30
CA TYR A 29 2.92 2.30 4.95
C TYR A 29 3.93 3.34 4.47
N ILE A 30 4.62 3.07 3.37
CA ILE A 30 5.61 4.00 2.81
C ILE A 30 4.87 5.01 1.94
N VAL A 31 5.12 6.30 2.17
CA VAL A 31 4.37 7.38 1.49
C VAL A 31 4.48 7.28 -0.04
N ALA A 32 5.68 7.00 -0.56
CA ALA A 32 5.90 6.84 -2.00
C ALA A 32 5.07 5.69 -2.59
N GLU A 33 5.11 4.50 -1.98
CA GLU A 33 4.31 3.34 -2.43
C GLU A 33 2.80 3.64 -2.37
N ILE A 34 2.35 4.36 -1.34
CA ILE A 34 0.94 4.76 -1.21
C ILE A 34 0.54 5.77 -2.28
N GLN A 35 1.43 6.70 -2.64
CA GLN A 35 1.17 7.63 -3.74
C GLN A 35 1.03 6.90 -5.07
N GLU A 36 1.91 5.94 -5.37
CA GLU A 36 1.80 5.11 -6.57
C GLU A 36 0.52 4.28 -6.57
N TRP A 37 0.13 3.73 -5.42
CA TRP A 37 -1.16 3.04 -5.26
C TRP A 37 -2.36 3.95 -5.52
N ILE A 38 -2.32 5.20 -5.06
CA ILE A 38 -3.36 6.19 -5.35
C ILE A 38 -3.37 6.54 -6.85
N LYS A 39 -2.20 6.75 -7.47
CA LYS A 39 -2.08 7.04 -8.92
C LYS A 39 -2.61 5.90 -9.77
N ALA A 40 -2.43 4.65 -9.33
CA ALA A 40 -2.99 3.45 -9.95
C ALA A 40 -4.51 3.30 -9.75
N GLY A 41 -5.17 4.22 -9.06
CA GLY A 41 -6.62 4.19 -8.84
C GLY A 41 -7.06 3.38 -7.63
N CYS A 42 -6.19 3.20 -6.63
CA CYS A 42 -6.47 2.47 -5.39
C CYS A 42 -6.95 1.03 -5.63
N PRO A 43 -6.21 0.19 -6.37
CA PRO A 43 -6.63 -1.17 -6.67
C PRO A 43 -6.87 -1.97 -5.38
N THR A 44 -8.03 -2.63 -5.30
CA THR A 44 -8.45 -3.38 -4.11
C THR A 44 -8.28 -4.89 -4.25
N GLU A 45 -7.77 -5.34 -5.39
CA GLU A 45 -7.49 -6.74 -5.67
C GLU A 45 -6.42 -7.28 -4.73
N PRO A 46 -6.52 -8.55 -4.30
CA PRO A 46 -5.52 -9.15 -3.44
C PRO A 46 -4.14 -9.17 -4.12
N GLY A 47 -3.11 -8.72 -3.42
CA GLY A 47 -1.74 -8.62 -3.93
C GLY A 47 -1.44 -7.41 -4.83
N ALA A 48 -2.42 -6.57 -5.15
CA ALA A 48 -2.20 -5.37 -5.98
C ALA A 48 -1.21 -4.38 -5.35
N GLY A 49 -1.24 -4.26 -4.02
CA GLY A 49 -0.31 -3.44 -3.26
C GLY A 49 1.12 -3.99 -3.33
N ASP A 50 1.30 -5.31 -3.25
CA ASP A 50 2.61 -5.94 -3.40
C ASP A 50 3.20 -5.75 -4.80
N ALA A 51 2.38 -5.74 -5.84
CA ALA A 51 2.83 -5.45 -7.21
C ALA A 51 3.41 -4.02 -7.35
N ILE A 52 2.89 -3.05 -6.60
CA ILE A 52 3.42 -1.68 -6.56
C ILE A 52 4.76 -1.64 -5.83
N ARG A 53 4.91 -2.41 -4.75
CA ARG A 53 6.18 -2.51 -4.01
C ARG A 53 7.30 -3.16 -4.83
N GLN A 54 6.93 -4.10 -5.70
CA GLN A 54 7.88 -4.82 -6.56
C GLN A 54 8.27 -4.04 -7.81
N GLN A 55 7.62 -2.91 -8.12
CA GLN A 55 8.04 -2.02 -9.19
C GLN A 55 9.23 -1.18 -8.70
N PRO A 56 10.44 -1.36 -9.25
CA PRO A 56 11.57 -0.51 -8.94
C PRO A 56 11.43 0.77 -9.75
N GLY A 57 10.85 1.82 -9.19
CA GLY A 57 10.74 3.10 -9.90
C GLY A 57 10.26 4.21 -9.00
N GLY A 58 11.10 5.23 -8.80
CA GLY A 58 10.71 6.49 -8.17
C GLY A 58 11.54 6.91 -6.95
N GLY A 59 12.83 6.60 -6.93
CA GLY A 59 13.79 7.46 -6.23
C GLY A 59 14.18 8.61 -7.16
N GLU A 60 13.57 9.78 -7.01
CA GLU A 60 13.92 11.08 -7.61
C GLU A 60 13.22 12.14 -6.71
N GLY A 61 13.84 13.17 -6.14
CA GLY A 61 15.20 13.69 -6.10
C GLY A 61 15.25 14.75 -4.99
#